data_AF-A0A947JDJ8-F1
#
_entry.id   AF-A0A947JDJ8-F1
#
_cell.length_a   1.000
_cell.length_b   1.000
_cell.length_c   1.000
_cell.angle_alpha   90.00
_cell.angle_beta   90.00
_cell.angle_gamma   90.00
#
_symmetry.space_group_name_H-M   'P 1'
#
loop_
_entity.id
_entity.type
_entity.pdbx_description
1 polymer ?
#
loop_
_entity_poly.entity_id
_entity_poly.type
_entity_poly.pdbx_seq_one_letter_code
_entity_poly.pdbx_strand_id
1 'polypeptide(L)'
;QKKNLHLIIILVIILIVMISLIQIFLNTSSSQEKNYYTQNNKIALYIDEYFLLKHLQNNDNKYNDVKITSTLPDTYYSTTPFKRLLNKTIYTSDLSLELKNEINSSSKNKYYEINDKYLVYLEDDWDDVMLKALYCDVLGYNNEDFQTLFSLRDYTGDYYDTHVYLSLLFLNANNCFLNNDINNQLASIRDILLKAQSDEKEFSDLFAERIVMLYWSGQGDQIKEEWIDIIKQAQNKDGGWPVKDSFLTGSNPHTTGLALLALQYYSEGNSKQLIYLDN
;
A
#
# COMPACT_ATOMS: atom_id res chain seq x y z
N GLN A 1 35.13 -6.28 -50.80
CA GLN A 1 33.73 -6.72 -50.56
C GLN A 1 33.59 -7.80 -49.47
N LYS A 2 34.39 -8.88 -49.44
CA LYS A 2 34.25 -9.95 -48.43
C LYS A 2 34.46 -9.53 -46.94
N LYS A 3 35.32 -8.55 -46.66
CA LYS A 3 35.57 -8.07 -45.27
C LYS A 3 34.34 -7.43 -44.62
N ASN A 4 33.48 -6.76 -45.39
CA ASN A 4 32.29 -6.10 -44.85
C ASN A 4 31.19 -7.11 -44.49
N LEU A 5 31.13 -8.25 -45.18
CA LEU A 5 30.15 -9.30 -44.90
C LEU A 5 30.38 -9.97 -43.54
N HIS A 6 31.63 -10.23 -43.16
CA HIS A 6 31.96 -10.78 -41.85
C HIS A 6 31.60 -9.81 -40.71
N LEU A 7 31.84 -8.52 -40.87
CA LEU A 7 31.49 -7.52 -39.86
C LEU A 7 29.97 -7.43 -39.66
N ILE A 8 29.19 -7.46 -40.74
CA ILE A 8 27.72 -7.46 -40.68
C ILE A 8 27.21 -8.71 -39.96
N ILE A 9 27.76 -9.89 -40.25
CA ILE A 9 27.36 -11.14 -39.59
C ILE A 9 27.64 -11.08 -38.09
N ILE A 10 28.81 -10.57 -37.67
CA ILE A 10 29.16 -10.42 -36.25
C ILE A 10 28.18 -9.47 -35.54
N LEU A 11 27.87 -8.32 -36.15
CA LEU A 11 26.92 -7.35 -35.58
C LEU A 11 25.50 -7.93 -35.43
N VAL A 12 25.03 -8.70 -36.41
CA VAL A 12 23.73 -9.38 -36.34
C VAL A 12 23.70 -10.42 -35.23
N ILE A 13 24.77 -11.22 -35.08
CA ILE A 13 24.87 -12.20 -33.98
C ILE A 13 24.85 -11.50 -32.62
N ILE A 14 25.60 -10.40 -32.45
CA ILE A 14 25.60 -9.63 -31.20
C ILE A 14 24.20 -9.08 -30.90
N LEU A 15 23.52 -8.53 -31.90
CA LEU A 15 22.16 -8.01 -31.73
C LEU A 15 21.17 -9.11 -31.33
N ILE A 16 21.23 -10.29 -31.97
CA ILE A 16 20.37 -11.43 -31.62
C ILE A 16 20.64 -11.87 -30.18
N VAL A 17 21.91 -12.00 -29.78
CA VAL A 17 22.27 -12.39 -28.41
C VAL A 17 21.77 -11.35 -27.40
N MET A 18 21.90 -10.05 -27.69
CA MET A 18 21.38 -8.99 -26.84
C MET A 18 19.85 -9.06 -26.71
N ILE A 19 19.12 -9.26 -27.80
CA ILE A 19 17.66 -9.42 -27.78
C ILE A 19 17.27 -10.65 -26.97
N SER A 20 17.94 -11.79 -27.16
CA SER A 20 17.68 -13.00 -26.39
C SER A 20 17.99 -12.83 -24.90
N LEU A 21 19.06 -12.14 -24.54
CA LEU A 21 19.40 -11.83 -23.14
C LEU A 21 18.36 -10.89 -22.52
N ILE A 22 17.90 -9.87 -23.25
CA ILE A 22 16.81 -8.99 -22.82
C ILE A 22 15.52 -9.79 -22.61
N GLN A 23 15.16 -10.68 -23.55
CA GLN A 23 13.97 -11.53 -23.41
C GLN A 23 14.09 -12.52 -22.25
N ILE A 24 15.26 -13.12 -22.02
CA ILE A 24 15.50 -14.00 -20.87
C ILE A 24 15.35 -13.20 -19.59
N PHE A 25 15.98 -12.02 -19.49
CA PHE A 25 15.90 -11.15 -18.32
C PHE A 25 14.45 -10.75 -18.00
N LEU A 26 13.70 -10.30 -19.01
CA LEU A 26 12.27 -9.95 -18.90
C LEU A 26 11.39 -11.16 -18.53
N ASN A 27 11.70 -12.35 -19.05
CA ASN A 27 10.93 -13.56 -18.71
C ASN A 27 11.27 -14.09 -17.31
N THR A 28 12.53 -13.99 -16.88
CA THR A 28 12.96 -14.41 -15.54
C THR A 28 12.36 -13.55 -14.45
N SER A 29 12.26 -12.22 -14.64
CA SER A 29 11.64 -11.33 -13.66
C SER A 29 10.17 -11.68 -13.43
N SER A 30 9.40 -11.93 -14.51
CA SER A 30 7.98 -12.29 -14.37
C SER A 30 7.74 -13.63 -13.68
N SER A 31 8.74 -14.53 -13.66
CA SER A 31 8.58 -15.87 -13.08
C SER A 31 8.84 -15.90 -11.57
N GLN A 32 9.68 -14.99 -11.06
CA GLN A 32 10.04 -14.92 -9.64
C GLN A 32 9.02 -14.12 -8.81
N GLU A 33 8.38 -13.10 -9.40
CA GLU A 33 7.25 -12.35 -8.83
C GLU A 33 6.07 -13.23 -8.38
N LYS A 34 5.97 -14.45 -8.91
CA LYS A 34 4.79 -15.29 -8.76
C LYS A 34 4.73 -16.05 -7.44
N ASN A 35 5.84 -16.23 -6.73
CA ASN A 35 5.93 -17.35 -5.80
C ASN A 35 5.30 -17.13 -4.42
N TYR A 36 5.33 -15.92 -3.84
CA TYR A 36 4.99 -15.77 -2.42
C TYR A 36 3.53 -16.13 -2.10
N TYR A 37 2.58 -15.52 -2.82
CA TYR A 37 1.15 -15.79 -2.61
C TYR A 37 0.64 -17.06 -3.33
N THR A 38 1.34 -17.58 -4.34
CA THR A 38 0.85 -18.72 -5.15
C THR A 38 1.47 -20.07 -4.77
N GLN A 39 2.60 -20.09 -4.08
CA GLN A 39 3.03 -21.31 -3.40
C GLN A 39 1.90 -21.73 -2.46
N ASN A 40 1.65 -23.04 -2.31
CA ASN A 40 0.57 -23.63 -1.48
C ASN A 40 0.68 -23.30 0.04
N ASN A 41 1.33 -22.20 0.39
CA ASN A 41 1.52 -21.66 1.71
C ASN A 41 0.18 -21.11 2.19
N LYS A 42 -0.25 -21.66 3.31
CA LYS A 42 -1.36 -21.17 4.09
C LYS A 42 -0.90 -19.92 4.84
N ILE A 43 -1.21 -18.73 4.33
CA ILE A 43 -0.84 -17.46 4.97
C ILE A 43 -2.05 -16.89 5.69
N ALA A 44 -1.89 -16.63 7.00
CA ALA A 44 -2.82 -15.84 7.77
C ALA A 44 -2.64 -14.37 7.37
N LEU A 45 -3.71 -13.72 6.91
CA LEU A 45 -3.64 -12.33 6.50
C LEU A 45 -4.43 -11.46 7.46
N TYR A 46 -3.83 -10.35 7.90
CA TYR A 46 -4.55 -9.26 8.53
C TYR A 46 -5.43 -8.53 7.50
N ILE A 47 -6.29 -7.62 7.98
CA ILE A 47 -7.32 -7.00 7.13
C ILE A 47 -6.73 -6.14 6.00
N ASP A 48 -5.68 -5.41 6.30
CA ASP A 48 -4.86 -4.63 5.37
C ASP A 48 -4.16 -5.53 4.35
N GLU A 49 -3.52 -6.62 4.79
CA GLU A 49 -2.86 -7.59 3.90
C GLU A 49 -3.85 -8.27 2.96
N TYR A 50 -5.02 -8.61 3.49
CA TYR A 50 -6.14 -9.15 2.72
C TYR A 50 -6.67 -8.13 1.71
N PHE A 51 -6.79 -6.86 2.11
CA PHE A 51 -7.17 -5.75 1.23
C PHE A 51 -6.17 -5.57 0.08
N LEU A 52 -4.86 -5.59 0.36
CA LEU A 52 -3.81 -5.50 -0.67
C LEU A 52 -3.90 -6.67 -1.66
N LEU A 53 -4.08 -7.90 -1.16
CA LEU A 53 -4.27 -9.07 -2.01
C LEU A 53 -5.54 -8.95 -2.87
N LYS A 54 -6.61 -8.36 -2.35
CA LYS A 54 -7.83 -8.12 -3.14
C LYS A 54 -7.63 -7.09 -4.25
N HIS A 55 -6.82 -6.05 -4.02
CA HIS A 55 -6.39 -5.15 -5.10
C HIS A 55 -5.61 -5.88 -6.18
N LEU A 56 -4.69 -6.78 -5.80
CA LEU A 56 -3.95 -7.61 -6.76
C LEU A 56 -4.91 -8.50 -7.58
N GLN A 57 -5.84 -9.20 -6.93
CA GLN A 57 -6.82 -10.08 -7.58
C GLN A 57 -7.75 -9.36 -8.55
N ASN A 58 -8.20 -8.16 -8.20
CA ASN A 58 -9.13 -7.41 -9.05
C ASN A 58 -8.48 -6.89 -10.34
N ASN A 59 -7.17 -6.67 -10.33
CA ASN A 59 -6.46 -6.09 -11.46
C ASN A 59 -5.71 -7.14 -12.30
N ASP A 60 -5.34 -8.29 -11.72
CA ASP A 60 -4.60 -9.33 -12.42
C ASP A 60 -5.11 -10.72 -12.06
N ASN A 61 -5.62 -11.43 -13.07
CA ASN A 61 -6.20 -12.76 -12.92
C ASN A 61 -5.20 -13.81 -12.41
N LYS A 62 -3.90 -13.56 -12.49
CA LYS A 62 -2.86 -14.47 -11.98
C LYS A 62 -2.95 -14.68 -10.47
N TYR A 63 -3.59 -13.77 -9.73
CA TYR A 63 -3.77 -13.88 -8.28
C TYR A 63 -5.10 -14.55 -7.89
N ASN A 64 -5.98 -14.89 -8.85
CA ASN A 64 -7.31 -15.46 -8.56
C ASN A 64 -7.23 -16.84 -7.88
N ASP A 65 -6.18 -17.61 -8.14
CA ASP A 65 -5.98 -18.95 -7.58
C ASP A 65 -5.27 -18.93 -6.21
N VAL A 66 -4.91 -17.75 -5.70
CA VAL A 66 -4.32 -17.59 -4.35
C VAL A 66 -5.35 -18.05 -3.31
N LYS A 67 -5.10 -19.22 -2.73
CA LYS A 67 -5.94 -19.78 -1.67
C LYS A 67 -5.62 -19.13 -0.34
N ILE A 68 -6.42 -18.14 0.01
CA ILE A 68 -6.40 -17.54 1.33
C ILE A 68 -6.95 -18.57 2.30
N THR A 69 -6.08 -19.19 3.09
CA THR A 69 -6.52 -19.97 4.25
C THR A 69 -6.44 -19.06 5.45
N SER A 70 -7.57 -18.53 5.89
CA SER A 70 -7.58 -17.84 7.16
C SER A 70 -7.32 -18.88 8.25
N THR A 71 -6.16 -18.80 8.91
CA THR A 71 -6.03 -19.35 10.28
C THR A 71 -6.90 -18.53 11.23
N LEU A 72 -7.18 -17.28 10.86
CA LEU A 72 -8.23 -16.46 11.44
C LEU A 72 -9.59 -17.08 11.11
N PRO A 73 -10.59 -16.96 12.00
CA PRO A 73 -11.95 -17.42 11.70
C PRO A 73 -12.47 -16.79 10.40
N ASP A 74 -13.29 -17.52 9.62
CA ASP A 74 -13.97 -16.97 8.42
C ASP A 74 -14.69 -15.64 8.72
N THR A 75 -15.05 -15.42 9.99
CA THR A 75 -15.70 -14.21 10.47
C THR A 75 -14.77 -13.01 10.63
N TYR A 76 -13.45 -13.17 10.75
CA TYR A 76 -12.51 -12.08 11.11
C TYR A 76 -12.66 -10.85 10.19
N TYR A 77 -12.62 -11.06 8.87
CA TYR A 77 -12.76 -9.98 7.89
C TYR A 77 -14.15 -9.34 7.89
N SER A 78 -15.17 -10.02 8.42
CA SER A 78 -16.52 -9.47 8.56
C SER A 78 -16.77 -8.76 9.89
N THR A 79 -15.92 -9.00 10.89
CA THR A 79 -16.04 -8.43 12.25
C THR A 79 -15.10 -7.25 12.51
N THR A 80 -13.97 -7.16 11.81
CA THR A 80 -13.06 -6.02 11.91
C THR A 80 -13.72 -4.72 11.45
N PRO A 81 -13.49 -3.58 12.13
CA PRO A 81 -14.06 -2.30 11.70
C PRO A 81 -13.38 -1.81 10.39
N PHE A 82 -12.18 -2.27 10.06
CA PHE A 82 -11.48 -1.93 8.82
C PHE A 82 -12.00 -2.68 7.58
N LYS A 83 -13.01 -3.54 7.70
CA LYS A 83 -13.63 -4.24 6.55
C LYS A 83 -14.16 -3.30 5.46
N ARG A 84 -14.40 -2.04 5.80
CA ARG A 84 -14.80 -0.97 4.88
C ARG A 84 -13.73 -0.66 3.83
N LEU A 85 -12.46 -0.99 4.06
CA LEU A 85 -11.40 -0.95 3.05
C LEU A 85 -11.77 -1.78 1.81
N LEU A 86 -12.44 -2.92 2.01
CA LEU A 86 -12.79 -3.85 0.94
C LEU A 86 -13.93 -3.35 0.06
N ASN A 87 -14.83 -2.55 0.64
CA ASN A 87 -15.96 -1.97 -0.06
C ASN A 87 -16.53 -0.79 0.75
N LYS A 88 -16.53 0.40 0.15
CA LYS A 88 -17.01 1.64 0.79
C LYS A 88 -18.48 1.63 1.20
N THR A 89 -19.28 0.69 0.71
CA THR A 89 -20.69 0.52 1.09
C THR A 89 -20.87 -0.41 2.29
N ILE A 90 -19.79 -1.05 2.77
CA ILE A 90 -19.83 -1.85 3.99
C ILE A 90 -19.75 -0.90 5.19
N TYR A 91 -20.76 -1.00 6.05
CA TYR A 91 -20.86 -0.24 7.28
C TYR A 91 -20.89 -1.16 8.49
N THR A 92 -20.52 -0.60 9.63
CA THR A 92 -20.56 -1.25 10.93
C THR A 92 -21.56 -0.48 11.78
N SER A 93 -22.79 -1.00 11.87
CA SER A 93 -23.94 -0.25 12.39
C SER A 93 -23.81 0.20 13.85
N ASP A 94 -22.95 -0.46 14.61
CA ASP A 94 -22.71 -0.16 16.01
C ASP A 94 -21.30 0.37 16.28
N LEU A 95 -20.58 0.83 15.24
CA LEU A 95 -19.34 1.57 15.39
C LEU A 95 -19.67 3.00 15.86
N SER A 96 -19.18 3.37 17.03
CA SER A 96 -19.16 4.75 17.52
C SER A 96 -17.71 5.22 17.72
N LEU A 97 -17.43 6.46 17.31
CA LEU A 97 -16.14 7.13 17.53
C LEU A 97 -16.41 8.56 18.00
N GLU A 98 -16.22 8.78 19.30
CA GLU A 98 -16.39 10.08 19.95
C GLU A 98 -15.03 10.60 20.44
N LEU A 99 -14.70 11.84 20.13
CA LEU A 99 -13.42 12.43 20.52
C LEU A 99 -13.34 12.53 22.05
N LYS A 100 -12.24 12.07 22.64
CA LYS A 100 -12.01 12.12 24.09
C LYS A 100 -11.71 13.55 24.54
N ASN A 101 -12.31 13.96 25.67
CA ASN A 101 -11.99 15.25 26.31
C ASN A 101 -10.57 15.29 26.89
N GLU A 102 -9.99 14.13 27.23
CA GLU A 102 -8.65 14.00 27.78
C GLU A 102 -7.91 12.84 27.10
N ILE A 103 -6.75 13.15 26.51
CA ILE A 103 -5.87 12.15 25.91
C ILE A 103 -5.07 11.50 27.05
N ASN A 104 -5.48 10.30 27.46
CA ASN A 104 -4.69 9.51 28.39
C ASN A 104 -3.57 8.79 27.62
N SER A 105 -2.32 9.13 27.93
CA SER A 105 -1.14 8.56 27.25
C SER A 105 -0.99 7.04 27.43
N SER A 106 -1.77 6.40 28.32
CA SER A 106 -1.68 4.97 28.62
C SER A 106 -2.68 4.07 27.87
N SER A 107 -3.61 4.60 27.06
CA SER A 107 -4.58 3.77 26.31
C SER A 107 -4.16 3.54 24.86
N LYS A 108 -4.45 2.34 24.33
CA LYS A 108 -4.22 1.98 22.91
C LYS A 108 -5.04 2.83 21.93
N ASN A 109 -6.24 3.27 22.31
CA ASN A 109 -7.04 4.24 21.57
C ASN A 109 -6.83 5.63 22.17
N LYS A 110 -5.99 6.45 21.53
CA LYS A 110 -5.55 7.71 22.15
C LYS A 110 -6.57 8.83 22.00
N TYR A 111 -7.32 8.86 20.91
CA TYR A 111 -8.09 10.04 20.52
C TYR A 111 -9.59 9.82 20.59
N TYR A 112 -10.07 8.63 20.26
CA TYR A 112 -11.50 8.34 20.23
C TYR A 112 -11.91 7.26 21.24
N GLU A 113 -13.07 7.47 21.88
CA GLU A 113 -13.81 6.42 22.55
C GLU A 113 -14.48 5.53 21.51
N ILE A 114 -14.26 4.21 21.62
CA ILE A 114 -14.72 3.19 20.67
C ILE A 114 -15.27 2.00 21.46
N ASN A 115 -16.22 1.25 20.89
CA ASN A 115 -16.75 0.04 21.52
C ASN A 115 -15.63 -0.97 21.83
N ASP A 116 -15.65 -1.55 23.03
CA ASP A 116 -14.61 -2.47 23.52
C ASP A 116 -14.28 -3.63 22.56
N LYS A 117 -15.29 -4.14 21.86
CA LYS A 117 -15.11 -5.24 20.89
C LYS A 117 -14.20 -4.88 19.71
N TYR A 118 -13.98 -3.58 19.45
CA TYR A 118 -13.12 -3.11 18.38
C TYR A 118 -11.69 -2.78 18.83
N LEU A 119 -11.45 -2.65 20.14
CA LEU A 119 -10.12 -2.36 20.68
C LEU A 119 -9.07 -3.41 20.30
N VAL A 120 -9.50 -4.64 19.97
CA VAL A 120 -8.59 -5.73 19.57
C VAL A 120 -7.99 -5.53 18.18
N TYR A 121 -8.57 -4.63 17.37
CA TYR A 121 -8.12 -4.31 16.01
C TYR A 121 -7.38 -2.97 15.92
N LEU A 122 -7.22 -2.27 17.04
CA LEU A 122 -6.45 -1.03 17.12
C LEU A 122 -5.08 -1.40 17.71
N GLU A 123 -4.12 -1.63 16.83
CA GLU A 123 -2.75 -1.99 17.20
C GLU A 123 -1.93 -0.72 17.47
N ASP A 124 -2.19 0.33 16.69
CA ASP A 124 -1.39 1.54 16.65
C ASP A 124 -2.16 2.81 17.05
N ASP A 125 -1.37 3.85 17.38
CA ASP A 125 -1.84 5.12 17.93
C ASP A 125 -2.73 5.94 16.97
N TRP A 126 -2.68 5.66 15.68
CA TRP A 126 -3.44 6.35 14.62
C TRP A 126 -4.64 5.54 14.13
N ASP A 127 -4.81 4.29 14.57
CA ASP A 127 -5.84 3.42 14.02
C ASP A 127 -7.24 3.97 14.26
N ASP A 128 -7.51 4.56 15.43
CA ASP A 128 -8.80 5.17 15.74
C ASP A 128 -9.06 6.44 14.92
N VAL A 129 -8.03 7.25 14.70
CA VAL A 129 -8.08 8.46 13.86
C VAL A 129 -8.30 8.10 12.39
N MET A 130 -7.57 7.13 11.87
CA MET A 130 -7.71 6.62 10.52
C MET A 130 -9.08 5.96 10.33
N LEU A 131 -9.56 5.22 11.31
CA LEU A 131 -10.89 4.61 11.28
C LEU A 131 -12.00 5.68 11.25
N LYS A 132 -11.85 6.78 11.99
CA LYS A 132 -12.76 7.93 11.91
C LYS A 132 -12.78 8.53 10.50
N ALA A 133 -11.62 8.67 9.85
CA ALA A 133 -11.53 9.14 8.47
C ALA A 133 -12.16 8.15 7.47
N LEU A 134 -11.94 6.84 7.67
CA LEU A 134 -12.51 5.77 6.84
C LEU A 134 -14.05 5.75 6.88
N TYR A 135 -14.66 6.15 7.99
CA TYR A 135 -16.12 6.16 8.21
C TYR A 135 -16.74 7.58 8.26
N CYS A 136 -16.02 8.58 7.75
CA CYS A 136 -16.40 9.99 7.87
C CYS A 136 -17.78 10.33 7.29
N ASP A 137 -18.24 9.60 6.26
CA ASP A 137 -19.53 9.79 5.59
C ASP A 137 -20.72 9.29 6.44
N VAL A 138 -20.44 8.49 7.46
CA VAL A 138 -21.44 7.89 8.35
C VAL A 138 -21.40 8.52 9.73
N LEU A 139 -20.19 8.70 10.26
CA LEU A 139 -19.96 9.20 11.61
C LEU A 139 -19.82 10.72 11.67
N GLY A 140 -19.84 11.39 10.52
CA GLY A 140 -19.44 12.78 10.40
C GLY A 140 -17.94 12.99 10.60
N TYR A 141 -17.46 14.16 10.17
CA TYR A 141 -16.08 14.57 10.35
C TYR A 141 -16.02 16.09 10.48
N ASN A 142 -15.60 16.59 11.64
CA ASN A 142 -15.62 18.00 11.99
C ASN A 142 -14.20 18.60 12.04
N ASN A 143 -14.10 19.87 12.43
CA ASN A 143 -12.81 20.56 12.53
C ASN A 143 -11.89 19.98 13.61
N GLU A 144 -12.44 19.50 14.73
CA GLU A 144 -11.66 18.90 15.81
C GLU A 144 -11.07 17.56 15.36
N ASP A 145 -11.86 16.72 14.67
CA ASP A 145 -11.40 15.47 14.06
C ASP A 145 -10.22 15.74 13.10
N PHE A 146 -10.36 16.78 12.27
CA PHE A 146 -9.32 17.21 11.34
C PHE A 146 -8.06 17.66 12.09
N GLN A 147 -8.17 18.54 13.10
CA GLN A 147 -7.00 18.96 13.88
C GLN A 147 -6.31 17.79 14.59
N THR A 148 -7.07 16.83 15.10
CA THR A 148 -6.53 15.60 15.70
C THR A 148 -5.71 14.82 14.68
N LEU A 149 -6.22 14.63 13.46
CA LEU A 149 -5.45 14.00 12.38
C LEU A 149 -4.12 14.72 12.10
N PHE A 150 -4.13 16.06 12.03
CA PHE A 150 -2.91 16.82 11.77
C PHE A 150 -1.92 16.84 12.94
N SER A 151 -2.40 16.63 14.17
CA SER A 151 -1.54 16.56 15.35
C SER A 151 -0.60 15.35 15.34
N LEU A 152 -0.91 14.33 14.53
CA LEU A 152 -0.08 13.14 14.37
C LEU A 152 1.14 13.34 13.47
N ARG A 153 1.19 14.42 12.68
CA ARG A 153 2.28 14.64 11.71
C ARG A 153 3.63 14.86 12.39
N ASP A 154 4.67 14.29 11.81
CA ASP A 154 6.07 14.50 12.19
C ASP A 154 6.89 15.27 11.13
N TYR A 155 6.32 15.51 9.95
CA TYR A 155 6.91 16.28 8.85
C TYR A 155 8.22 15.68 8.29
N THR A 156 8.43 14.39 8.48
CA THR A 156 9.60 13.67 7.94
C THR A 156 9.27 12.83 6.71
N GLY A 157 7.99 12.61 6.42
CA GLY A 157 7.53 11.68 5.40
C GLY A 157 7.68 10.21 5.82
N ASP A 158 7.83 9.99 7.12
CA ASP A 158 7.91 8.66 7.69
C ASP A 158 6.50 8.08 7.93
N TYR A 159 6.41 7.16 8.88
CA TYR A 159 5.24 6.35 9.14
C TYR A 159 4.01 7.17 9.51
N TYR A 160 4.16 8.18 10.38
CA TYR A 160 3.06 9.04 10.79
C TYR A 160 2.51 9.88 9.63
N ASP A 161 3.36 10.58 8.89
CA ASP A 161 2.94 11.37 7.73
C ASP A 161 2.27 10.51 6.66
N THR A 162 2.75 9.27 6.47
CA THR A 162 2.17 8.30 5.52
C THR A 162 0.75 7.90 5.94
N HIS A 163 0.51 7.61 7.22
CA HIS A 163 -0.83 7.28 7.73
C HIS A 163 -1.78 8.49 7.76
N VAL A 164 -1.26 9.69 8.03
CA VAL A 164 -2.02 10.93 7.89
C VAL A 164 -2.43 11.12 6.42
N TYR A 165 -1.52 10.85 5.48
CA TYR A 165 -1.81 10.93 4.06
C TYR A 165 -2.90 9.95 3.65
N LEU A 166 -2.84 8.70 4.09
CA LEU A 166 -3.87 7.69 3.86
C LEU A 166 -5.24 8.14 4.38
N SER A 167 -5.27 8.69 5.59
CA SER A 167 -6.50 9.23 6.19
C SER A 167 -7.10 10.36 5.35
N LEU A 168 -6.27 11.27 4.81
CA LEU A 168 -6.74 12.30 3.88
C LEU A 168 -7.27 11.71 2.57
N LEU A 169 -6.68 10.62 2.07
CA LEU A 169 -7.20 9.91 0.91
C LEU A 169 -8.59 9.32 1.19
N PHE A 170 -8.84 8.77 2.38
CA PHE A 170 -10.18 8.32 2.77
C PHE A 170 -11.18 9.48 2.85
N LEU A 171 -10.81 10.60 3.48
CA LEU A 171 -11.69 11.78 3.54
C LEU A 171 -12.06 12.27 2.14
N ASN A 172 -11.08 12.37 1.25
CA ASN A 172 -11.30 12.77 -0.14
C ASN A 172 -12.16 11.75 -0.91
N ALA A 173 -11.89 10.45 -0.78
CA ALA A 173 -12.64 9.41 -1.47
C ALA A 173 -14.10 9.32 -1.02
N ASN A 174 -14.38 9.67 0.23
CA ASN A 174 -15.72 9.69 0.81
C ASN A 174 -16.40 11.07 0.74
N ASN A 175 -15.77 12.07 0.12
CA ASN A 175 -16.27 13.46 0.00
C ASN A 175 -16.64 14.07 1.38
N CYS A 176 -15.83 13.78 2.39
CA CYS A 176 -15.99 14.31 3.73
C CYS A 176 -15.12 15.54 3.92
N PHE A 177 -15.56 16.47 4.78
CA PHE A 177 -14.83 17.72 5.09
C PHE A 177 -14.70 18.69 3.89
N LEU A 178 -14.17 19.89 4.12
CA LEU A 178 -14.07 20.92 3.08
C LEU A 178 -12.98 20.54 2.07
N ASN A 179 -13.37 20.30 0.80
CA ASN A 179 -12.47 19.86 -0.27
C ASN A 179 -11.21 20.71 -0.44
N ASN A 180 -11.30 22.04 -0.27
CA ASN A 180 -10.14 22.92 -0.42
C ASN A 180 -9.08 22.67 0.66
N ASP A 181 -9.51 22.41 1.90
CA ASP A 181 -8.58 22.16 3.00
C ASP A 181 -7.90 20.80 2.80
N ILE A 182 -8.66 19.77 2.41
CA ILE A 182 -8.11 18.44 2.12
C ILE A 182 -7.11 18.50 0.98
N ASN A 183 -7.45 19.17 -0.13
CA ASN A 183 -6.55 19.25 -1.29
C ASN A 183 -5.25 19.98 -0.98
N ASN A 184 -5.32 21.06 -0.18
CA ASN A 184 -4.12 21.78 0.27
C ASN A 184 -3.23 20.90 1.15
N GLN A 185 -3.83 20.12 2.06
CA GLN A 185 -3.07 19.25 2.95
C GLN A 185 -2.52 18.01 2.23
N LEU A 186 -3.29 17.41 1.32
CA LEU A 186 -2.81 16.38 0.40
C LEU A 186 -1.61 16.90 -0.40
N ALA A 187 -1.66 18.12 -0.95
CA ALA A 187 -0.53 18.69 -1.66
C ALA A 187 0.69 18.87 -0.74
N SER A 188 0.49 19.39 0.48
CA SER A 188 1.58 19.60 1.44
C SER A 188 2.26 18.29 1.86
N ILE A 189 1.50 17.26 2.20
CA ILE A 189 2.06 15.99 2.66
C ILE A 189 2.66 15.21 1.49
N ARG A 190 2.04 15.25 0.30
CA ARG A 190 2.60 14.65 -0.92
C ARG A 190 4.05 15.11 -1.15
N ASP A 191 4.31 16.40 -1.04
CA ASP A 191 5.65 16.94 -1.31
C ASP A 191 6.68 16.43 -0.29
N ILE A 192 6.25 16.19 0.96
CA ILE A 192 7.07 15.56 2.00
C ILE A 192 7.33 14.08 1.66
N LEU A 193 6.28 13.32 1.29
CA LEU A 193 6.43 11.91 0.91
C LEU A 193 7.34 11.73 -0.32
N LEU A 194 7.20 12.58 -1.34
CA LEU A 194 8.07 12.56 -2.53
C LEU A 194 9.53 12.83 -2.17
N LYS A 195 9.77 13.75 -1.22
CA LYS A 195 11.10 14.02 -0.71
C LYS A 195 11.66 12.82 0.04
N ALA A 196 10.90 12.25 0.99
CA ALA A 196 11.31 11.07 1.75
C ALA A 196 11.61 9.88 0.82
N GLN A 197 10.72 9.64 -0.15
CA GLN A 197 10.90 8.62 -1.19
C GLN A 197 12.17 8.83 -2.02
N SER A 198 12.47 10.09 -2.37
CA SER A 198 13.68 10.42 -3.14
C SER A 198 14.95 10.26 -2.32
N ASP A 199 14.91 10.53 -1.02
CA ASP A 199 16.08 10.49 -0.14
C ASP A 199 16.41 9.05 0.30
N GLU A 200 15.39 8.20 0.46
CA GLU A 200 15.57 6.80 0.84
C GLU A 200 16.22 5.99 -0.30
N LYS A 201 17.33 5.32 0.02
CA LYS A 201 18.15 4.55 -0.95
C LYS A 201 18.05 3.05 -0.79
N GLU A 202 17.30 2.61 0.21
CA GLU A 202 17.12 1.21 0.56
C GLU A 202 15.63 0.90 0.58
N PHE A 203 15.28 -0.34 0.28
CA PHE A 203 13.91 -0.80 0.38
C PHE A 203 13.48 -0.93 1.85
N SER A 204 12.22 -0.57 2.11
CA SER A 204 11.48 -0.79 3.36
C SER A 204 10.00 -1.01 3.04
N ASP A 205 9.19 -1.43 4.02
CA ASP A 205 7.73 -1.44 3.85
C ASP A 205 7.22 -0.05 3.48
N LEU A 206 7.69 0.97 4.19
CA LEU A 206 7.33 2.36 4.01
C LEU A 206 7.72 2.89 2.62
N PHE A 207 8.85 2.43 2.07
CA PHE A 207 9.26 2.73 0.70
C PHE A 207 8.20 2.28 -0.32
N ALA A 208 7.69 1.05 -0.18
CA ALA A 208 6.65 0.54 -1.06
C ALA A 208 5.29 1.22 -0.78
N GLU A 209 4.99 1.46 0.49
CA GLU A 209 3.75 2.09 0.94
C GLU A 209 3.59 3.50 0.36
N ARG A 210 4.61 4.35 0.47
CA ARG A 210 4.61 5.70 -0.10
C ARG A 210 4.31 5.68 -1.60
N ILE A 211 4.89 4.75 -2.35
CA ILE A 211 4.64 4.62 -3.79
C ILE A 211 3.17 4.28 -4.06
N VAL A 212 2.60 3.31 -3.35
CA VAL A 212 1.18 2.93 -3.49
C VAL A 212 0.27 4.12 -3.20
N MET A 213 0.53 4.86 -2.11
CA MET A 213 -0.27 6.03 -1.77
C MET A 213 -0.15 7.17 -2.78
N LEU A 214 1.03 7.38 -3.36
CA LEU A 214 1.25 8.34 -4.44
C LEU A 214 0.45 7.95 -5.70
N TYR A 215 0.30 6.66 -6.02
CA TYR A 215 -0.63 6.24 -7.07
C TYR A 215 -2.09 6.52 -6.72
N TRP A 216 -2.53 6.23 -5.50
CA TRP A 216 -3.91 6.52 -5.07
C TRP A 216 -4.24 8.02 -5.09
N SER A 217 -3.24 8.88 -4.86
CA SER A 217 -3.39 10.33 -4.92
C SER A 217 -3.18 10.94 -6.32
N GLY A 218 -2.99 10.12 -7.35
CA GLY A 218 -2.86 10.56 -8.74
C GLY A 218 -1.48 11.10 -9.11
N GLN A 219 -0.43 10.65 -8.41
CA GLN A 219 0.95 11.08 -8.59
C GLN A 219 1.84 10.00 -9.20
N GLY A 220 1.26 8.99 -9.85
CA GLY A 220 1.98 7.91 -10.51
C GLY A 220 3.01 8.41 -11.54
N ASP A 221 2.75 9.53 -12.20
CA ASP A 221 3.69 10.15 -13.16
C ASP A 221 4.98 10.67 -12.50
N GLN A 222 4.99 10.81 -11.16
CA GLN A 222 6.17 11.21 -10.39
C GLN A 222 7.00 10.01 -9.91
N ILE A 223 6.50 8.78 -10.09
CA ILE A 223 7.20 7.57 -9.68
C ILE A 223 8.33 7.28 -10.67
N LYS A 224 9.55 7.24 -10.13
CA LYS A 224 10.76 7.09 -10.94
C LYS A 224 11.12 5.62 -11.14
N GLU A 225 11.70 5.32 -12.30
CA GLU A 225 12.16 3.96 -12.64
C GLU A 225 13.16 3.43 -11.60
N GLU A 226 14.08 4.27 -11.10
CA GLU A 226 15.03 3.84 -10.08
C GLU A 226 14.39 3.39 -8.76
N TRP A 227 13.22 3.94 -8.41
CA TRP A 227 12.50 3.50 -7.20
C TRP A 227 11.88 2.12 -7.40
N ILE A 228 11.36 1.86 -8.59
CA ILE A 228 10.83 0.56 -8.97
C ILE A 228 11.94 -0.49 -9.02
N ASP A 229 13.13 -0.11 -9.49
CA ASP A 229 14.28 -1.00 -9.48
C ASP A 229 14.77 -1.33 -8.07
N ILE A 230 14.65 -0.40 -7.11
CA ILE A 230 14.90 -0.68 -5.68
C ILE A 230 13.93 -1.76 -5.17
N ILE A 231 12.63 -1.65 -5.49
CA ILE A 231 11.64 -2.68 -5.13
C ILE A 231 12.03 -4.02 -5.74
N LYS A 232 12.28 -4.09 -7.06
CA LYS A 232 12.64 -5.35 -7.72
C LYS A 232 13.88 -6.01 -7.12
N GLN A 233 14.90 -5.22 -6.81
CA GLN A 233 16.17 -5.72 -6.25
C GLN A 233 16.03 -6.24 -4.81
N ALA A 234 15.04 -5.76 -4.06
CA ALA A 234 14.79 -6.19 -2.69
C ALA A 234 13.99 -7.49 -2.57
N GLN A 235 13.53 -8.06 -3.69
CA GLN A 235 12.74 -9.28 -3.68
C GLN A 235 13.56 -10.49 -3.17
N ASN A 236 13.00 -11.22 -2.22
CA ASN A 236 13.56 -12.45 -1.71
C ASN A 236 13.39 -13.62 -2.72
N LYS A 237 14.15 -14.70 -2.52
CA LYS A 237 14.08 -15.90 -3.38
C LYS A 237 12.71 -16.59 -3.40
N ASP A 238 11.90 -16.37 -2.37
CA ASP A 238 10.53 -16.88 -2.27
C ASP A 238 9.51 -16.02 -3.04
N GLY A 239 9.96 -14.92 -3.66
CA GLY A 239 9.14 -13.98 -4.42
C GLY A 239 8.47 -12.90 -3.58
N GLY A 240 8.66 -12.89 -2.26
CA GLY A 240 8.13 -11.86 -1.36
C GLY A 240 9.17 -10.79 -1.01
N TRP A 241 8.80 -9.87 -0.11
CA TRP A 241 9.67 -8.77 0.32
C TRP A 241 9.88 -8.77 1.84
N PRO A 242 11.10 -8.46 2.29
CA PRO A 242 11.42 -8.39 3.72
C PRO A 242 10.81 -7.14 4.35
N VAL A 243 10.70 -7.14 5.69
CA VAL A 243 10.50 -5.91 6.46
C VAL A 243 11.84 -5.47 7.03
N LYS A 244 12.18 -4.19 6.92
CA LYS A 244 13.54 -3.67 7.18
C LYS A 244 14.01 -3.90 8.62
N ASP A 245 13.08 -3.88 9.57
CA ASP A 245 13.39 -3.85 11.01
C ASP A 245 12.99 -5.12 11.78
N SER A 246 12.67 -6.21 11.08
CA SER A 246 12.38 -7.47 11.76
C SER A 246 13.59 -8.39 11.81
N PHE A 247 13.85 -8.92 13.01
CA PHE A 247 14.75 -10.07 13.19
C PHE A 247 14.23 -11.33 12.48
N LEU A 248 12.97 -11.32 12.02
CA LEU A 248 12.42 -12.39 11.21
C LEU A 248 13.07 -12.38 9.83
N THR A 249 13.89 -13.39 9.58
CA THR A 249 14.39 -13.70 8.25
C THR A 249 13.21 -14.19 7.41
N GLY A 250 12.76 -13.40 6.43
CA GLY A 250 11.74 -13.84 5.48
C GLY A 250 10.92 -12.72 4.89
N SER A 251 9.97 -13.10 4.05
CA SER A 251 9.03 -12.19 3.43
C SER A 251 7.82 -11.92 4.31
N ASN A 252 7.45 -10.65 4.43
CA ASN A 252 6.28 -10.19 5.18
C ASN A 252 5.07 -10.02 4.23
N PRO A 253 3.85 -10.50 4.57
CA PRO A 253 2.72 -10.41 3.65
C PRO A 253 2.30 -8.96 3.38
N HIS A 254 2.21 -8.08 4.38
CA HIS A 254 1.94 -6.66 4.19
C HIS A 254 2.93 -6.01 3.21
N THR A 255 4.23 -6.10 3.49
CA THR A 255 5.27 -5.51 2.63
C THR A 255 5.26 -6.11 1.22
N THR A 256 4.99 -7.41 1.11
CA THR A 256 4.88 -8.09 -0.19
C THR A 256 3.68 -7.58 -0.99
N GLY A 257 2.52 -7.39 -0.35
CA GLY A 257 1.32 -6.85 -0.99
C GLY A 257 1.56 -5.43 -1.53
N LEU A 258 2.19 -4.56 -0.73
CA LEU A 258 2.56 -3.21 -1.14
C LEU A 258 3.55 -3.20 -2.31
N ALA A 259 4.61 -3.99 -2.22
CA ALA A 259 5.62 -4.08 -3.28
C ALA A 259 5.01 -4.56 -4.59
N LEU A 260 4.18 -5.61 -4.55
CA LEU A 260 3.49 -6.12 -5.74
C LEU A 260 2.53 -5.09 -6.34
N LEU A 261 1.77 -4.36 -5.53
CA LEU A 261 0.90 -3.29 -6.04
C LEU A 261 1.69 -2.17 -6.68
N ALA A 262 2.78 -1.72 -6.06
CA ALA A 262 3.65 -0.70 -6.63
C ALA A 262 4.20 -1.12 -8.00
N LEU A 263 4.68 -2.37 -8.13
CA LEU A 263 5.15 -2.92 -9.40
C LEU A 263 4.03 -3.00 -10.44
N GLN A 264 2.84 -3.44 -10.04
CA GLN A 264 1.70 -3.57 -10.93
C GLN A 264 1.23 -2.21 -11.44
N TYR A 265 1.03 -1.24 -10.54
CA TYR A 265 0.62 0.12 -10.90
C TYR A 265 1.61 0.80 -11.83
N TYR A 266 2.92 0.59 -11.60
CA TYR A 266 3.94 1.07 -12.51
C TYR A 266 3.86 0.41 -13.90
N SER A 267 3.63 -0.90 -13.96
CA SER A 267 3.48 -1.62 -15.23
C SER A 267 2.23 -1.20 -16.01
N GLU A 268 1.16 -0.80 -15.32
CA GLU A 268 -0.07 -0.31 -15.96
C GLU A 268 0.11 1.10 -16.56
N GLY A 269 1.00 1.91 -15.99
CA GLY A 269 1.30 3.26 -16.47
C GLY A 269 0.20 4.29 -16.22
N ASN A 270 -0.81 3.96 -15.40
CA ASN A 270 -1.85 4.90 -14.99
C ASN A 270 -1.35 5.76 -13.84
N SER A 271 -1.47 7.09 -13.97
CA SER A 271 -1.02 8.03 -12.94
C SER A 271 -1.87 8.01 -11.67
N LYS A 272 -3.10 7.51 -11.76
CA LYS A 272 -4.04 7.41 -10.64
C LYS A 272 -4.64 6.02 -10.53
N GLN A 273 -4.64 5.49 -9.32
CA GLN A 273 -5.26 4.22 -8.95
C GLN A 273 -6.37 4.45 -7.94
N LEU A 274 -7.31 3.50 -7.86
CA LEU A 274 -8.41 3.57 -6.92
C LEU A 274 -8.01 3.00 -5.56
N ILE A 275 -8.38 3.71 -4.50
CA ILE A 275 -8.18 3.26 -3.12
C ILE A 275 -9.21 2.21 -2.68
N TYR A 276 -10.43 2.30 -3.19
CA TYR A 276 -11.44 1.27 -2.98
C TYR A 276 -11.49 0.34 -4.18
N LEU A 277 -11.74 -0.93 -3.91
CA LEU A 277 -12.19 -1.87 -4.94
C LEU A 277 -13.59 -1.39 -5.37
N ASP A 278 -13.75 -1.03 -6.64
CA ASP A 278 -15.04 -0.58 -7.19
C ASP A 278 -16.16 -1.61 -6.93
N ASN A 279 -17.39 -1.10 -6.79
CA ASN A 279 -18.62 -1.88 -6.64
C ASN A 279 -19.04 -2.58 -7.93
#